data_AF-A0AA50H9A8-F1
#
_entry.id   AF-A0AA50H9A8-F1
#
_cell.length_a   1.000
_cell.length_b   1.000
_cell.length_c   1.000
_cell.angle_alpha   90.00
_cell.angle_beta   90.00
_cell.angle_gamma   90.00
#
_symmetry.space_group_name_H-M   'P 1'
#
loop_
_entity.id
_entity.type
_entity.pdbx_description
1 polymer ?
#
loop_
_entity_poly.entity_id
_entity_poly.type
_entity_poly.pdbx_seq_one_letter_code
_entity_poly.pdbx_strand_id
1 'polypeptide(L)' 'MNTNHIELESRALNALIAEVAEALTADDTLTVSDALDEMEGIWMHTECPEIRSRAAAFMRQHAAYGEFYKFSA' A
#
# COMPACT_ATOMS: atom_id res chain seq x y z
N MET A 1 5.08 -19.57 10.04
CA MET A 1 4.07 -18.64 9.48
C MET A 1 2.74 -19.38 9.36
N ASN A 2 1.66 -18.83 9.91
CA ASN A 2 0.33 -19.45 9.94
C ASN A 2 -0.43 -19.08 8.66
N THR A 3 -1.03 -20.06 7.95
CA THR A 3 -1.81 -19.83 6.72
C THR A 3 -2.88 -18.75 6.90
N ASN A 4 -3.58 -18.73 8.03
CA ASN A 4 -4.60 -17.70 8.30
C ASN A 4 -4.00 -16.29 8.42
N HIS A 5 -2.78 -16.16 8.93
CA HIS A 5 -2.10 -14.88 9.06
C HIS A 5 -1.70 -14.33 7.69
N ILE A 6 -1.21 -15.20 6.79
CA ILE A 6 -0.89 -14.84 5.39
C ILE A 6 -2.15 -14.40 4.65
N GLU A 7 -3.27 -15.11 4.85
CA GLU A 7 -4.55 -14.74 4.22
C GLU A 7 -5.04 -13.38 4.70
N LEU A 8 -4.91 -13.07 6.00
CA LEU A 8 -5.30 -11.77 6.55
C LEU A 8 -4.44 -10.63 5.99
N GLU A 9 -3.11 -10.78 5.99
CA GLU A 9 -2.22 -9.77 5.43
C GLU A 9 -2.46 -9.56 3.92
N SER A 10 -2.72 -10.64 3.18
CA SER A 10 -3.04 -10.55 1.74
C SER A 10 -4.37 -9.82 1.50
N ARG A 11 -5.39 -10.04 2.36
CA ARG A 11 -6.66 -9.30 2.31
C ARG A 11 -6.47 -7.83 2.63
N ALA A 12 -5.69 -7.51 3.67
CA ALA A 12 -5.38 -6.13 4.04
C ALA A 12 -4.67 -5.39 2.89
N LEU A 13 -3.65 -6.01 2.30
CA LEU A 13 -2.96 -5.45 1.15
C LEU A 13 -3.90 -5.22 -0.04
N ASN A 14 -4.80 -6.17 -0.33
CA ASN A 14 -5.77 -6.02 -1.42
C ASN A 14 -6.79 -4.89 -1.16
N ALA A 15 -7.19 -4.68 0.09
CA ALA A 15 -8.09 -3.59 0.46
C ALA A 15 -7.42 -2.23 0.22
N LEU A 16 -6.18 -2.05 0.67
CA LEU A 16 -5.40 -0.82 0.42
C LEU A 16 -5.19 -0.58 -1.08
N ILE A 17 -4.94 -1.63 -1.88
CA ILE A 17 -4.82 -1.49 -3.35
C ILE A 17 -6.12 -0.93 -3.94
N ALA A 18 -7.27 -1.45 -3.50
CA ALA A 18 -8.57 -0.98 -3.98
C ALA A 18 -8.85 0.46 -3.53
N GLU A 19 -8.52 0.79 -2.29
CA GLU A 19 -8.67 2.14 -1.74
C GLU A 19 -7.84 3.17 -2.49
N VAL A 20 -6.57 2.89 -2.79
CA VAL A 20 -5.74 3.76 -3.64
C VAL A 20 -6.36 3.94 -5.02
N ALA A 21 -6.88 2.87 -5.64
CA ALA A 21 -7.51 2.97 -6.95
C ALA A 21 -8.78 3.84 -6.92
N GLU A 22 -9.64 3.65 -5.92
CA GLU A 22 -10.86 4.45 -5.74
C GLU A 22 -10.53 5.91 -5.44
N ALA A 23 -9.59 6.17 -4.53
CA ALA A 23 -9.17 7.52 -4.17
C ALA A 23 -8.52 8.27 -5.34
N LEU A 24 -7.72 7.59 -6.17
CA LEU A 24 -7.19 8.17 -7.42
C LEU A 24 -8.31 8.56 -8.40
N THR A 25 -9.38 7.75 -8.50
CA THR A 25 -10.52 8.12 -9.37
C THR A 25 -11.33 9.30 -8.84
N ALA A 26 -11.31 9.50 -7.52
CA ALA A 26 -11.99 10.61 -6.84
C ALA A 26 -11.13 11.88 -6.72
N ASP A 27 -9.87 11.84 -7.18
CA ASP A 27 -8.86 12.88 -6.91
C ASP A 27 -8.65 13.16 -5.41
N ASP A 28 -8.90 12.14 -4.57
CA ASP A 28 -8.72 12.19 -3.13
C ASP A 28 -7.28 11.82 -2.77
N THR A 29 -6.43 12.81 -2.89
CA THR A 29 -4.99 12.68 -2.73
C THR A 29 -4.56 12.39 -1.29
N LEU A 30 -5.36 12.78 -0.30
CA LEU A 30 -5.09 12.50 1.11
C LEU A 30 -5.25 11.00 1.38
N THR A 31 -6.38 10.42 0.95
CA THR A 31 -6.63 8.99 1.10
C THR A 31 -5.61 8.14 0.34
N VAL A 32 -5.16 8.58 -0.84
CA VAL A 32 -4.04 7.92 -1.55
C VAL A 32 -2.77 7.92 -0.70
N SER A 33 -2.41 9.06 -0.09
CA SER A 33 -1.20 9.15 0.75
C SER A 33 -1.30 8.25 1.97
N ASP A 34 -2.41 8.30 2.70
CA ASP A 34 -2.62 7.51 3.92
C ASP A 34 -2.56 6.00 3.61
N ALA A 35 -3.23 5.56 2.54
CA ALA A 35 -3.22 4.16 2.14
C ALA A 35 -1.82 3.67 1.68
N LEU A 36 -1.02 4.54 1.04
CA LEU A 36 0.36 4.23 0.68
C LEU A 36 1.27 4.13 1.90
N ASP A 37 1.09 4.98 2.92
CA ASP A 37 1.84 4.90 4.17
C ASP A 37 1.49 3.61 4.95
N GLU A 38 0.22 3.20 4.96
CA GLU A 38 -0.19 1.92 5.53
C GLU A 38 0.43 0.72 4.78
N MET A 39 0.48 0.79 3.45
CA MET A 39 1.18 -0.21 2.63
C MET A 39 2.68 -0.27 2.92
N GLU A 40 3.33 0.88 3.15
CA GLU A 40 4.72 0.94 3.56
C GLU A 40 4.92 0.20 4.89
N GLY A 41 4.00 0.38 5.86
CA GLY A 41 3.96 -0.39 7.10
C GLY A 41 3.91 -1.91 6.86
N ILE A 42 3.01 -2.38 5.97
CA ILE A 42 2.93 -3.80 5.60
C ILE A 42 4.25 -4.27 4.98
N TRP A 43 4.82 -3.50 4.06
CA TRP A 43 6.07 -3.84 3.40
C TRP A 43 7.25 -3.97 4.37
N MET A 44 7.38 -3.04 5.32
CA MET A 44 8.47 -3.04 6.29
C MET A 44 8.34 -4.16 7.33
N HIS A 45 7.12 -4.53 7.71
CA HIS A 45 6.87 -5.39 8.87
C HIS A 45 6.39 -6.81 8.57
N THR A 46 5.84 -7.09 7.38
CA THR A 46 5.38 -8.44 7.05
C THR A 46 6.55 -9.44 7.07
N GLU A 47 6.33 -10.61 7.66
CA GLU A 47 7.26 -11.74 7.61
C GLU A 47 7.11 -12.55 6.31
N CYS A 48 6.06 -12.29 5.51
CA CYS A 48 5.76 -13.01 4.29
C CYS A 48 6.50 -12.40 3.07
N PRO A 49 7.46 -13.11 2.44
CA PRO A 49 8.22 -12.58 1.32
C PRO A 49 7.36 -12.25 0.09
N GLU A 50 6.29 -13.02 -0.14
CA GLU A 50 5.38 -12.81 -1.27
C GLU A 50 4.58 -11.50 -1.10
N ILE A 51 4.02 -11.28 0.09
CA ILE A 51 3.28 -10.05 0.43
C ILE A 51 4.22 -8.85 0.38
N ARG A 52 5.44 -8.98 0.96
CA ARG A 52 6.48 -7.96 0.88
C ARG A 52 6.78 -7.56 -0.57
N SER A 53 6.97 -8.55 -1.44
CA SER A 53 7.28 -8.32 -2.86
C SER A 53 6.14 -7.61 -3.59
N ARG A 54 4.89 -8.02 -3.31
CA ARG A 54 3.68 -7.40 -3.89
C ARG A 54 3.53 -5.94 -3.44
N ALA A 55 3.66 -5.66 -2.14
CA ALA A 55 3.60 -4.30 -1.61
C ALA A 55 4.70 -3.41 -2.21
N ALA A 56 5.95 -3.90 -2.26
CA ALA A 56 7.06 -3.18 -2.88
C ALA A 56 6.84 -2.89 -4.38
N ALA A 57 6.28 -3.86 -5.11
CA ALA A 57 5.96 -3.67 -6.52
C ALA A 57 4.89 -2.59 -6.72
N PHE A 58 3.85 -2.61 -5.91
CA PHE A 58 2.78 -1.61 -5.97
C PHE A 58 3.29 -0.21 -5.62
N MET A 59 4.03 -0.06 -4.53
CA MET A 59 4.59 1.23 -4.13
C MET A 59 5.56 1.80 -5.16
N ARG A 60 6.37 0.97 -5.84
CA ARG A 60 7.22 1.44 -6.94
C ARG A 60 6.44 2.01 -8.11
N GLN A 61 5.27 1.45 -8.43
CA GLN A 61 4.40 1.98 -9.48
C GLN A 61 3.78 3.34 -9.08
N HIS A 62 3.62 3.56 -7.79
CA HIS A 62 3.00 4.76 -7.22
C HIS A 62 4.02 5.69 -6.54
N ALA A 63 5.31 5.48 -6.73
CA ALA A 63 6.37 6.25 -6.06
C ALA A 63 6.31 7.75 -6.40
N ALA A 64 5.85 8.08 -7.61
CA ALA A 64 5.61 9.46 -8.02
C ALA A 64 4.54 10.15 -7.16
N TYR A 65 3.53 9.42 -6.65
CA TYR A 65 2.52 9.94 -5.74
C TYR A 65 3.04 10.07 -4.30
N GLY A 66 4.06 9.30 -3.90
CA GLY A 66 4.74 9.52 -2.62
C GLY A 66 5.66 10.75 -2.65
N GLU A 67 6.42 10.94 -3.75
CA GLU A 67 7.38 12.04 -3.88
C GLU A 67 6.72 13.40 -4.15
N PHE A 68 5.61 13.46 -4.89
CA PHE A 68 4.90 14.73 -5.14
C PHE A 68 4.36 15.38 -3.85
N TYR A 69 4.13 14.62 -2.78
CA TYR A 69 3.43 15.10 -1.59
C TYR A 69 4.35 15.34 -0.38
N LYS A 70 5.47 14.61 -0.25
CA LYS A 70 6.48 14.88 0.82
C LYS A 70 7.24 16.21 0.66
N PHE A 71 7.17 16.86 -0.52
CA PHE A 71 7.82 18.16 -0.78
C PHE A 71 6.84 19.30 -1.09
N SER A 72 5.53 19.06 -1.07
CA SER A 72 4.49 20.07 -1.34
C SER A 72 3.70 20.52 -0.11
N ALA A 73 4.02 19.99 1.08
CA ALA A 73 3.49 20.42 2.39
C ALA A 73 4.53 21.26 3.15
#